data_AF-A0A9D7A147-F1
#
_entry.id   AF-A0A9D7A147-F1
#
_cell.length_a   1.000
_cell.length_b   1.000
_cell.length_c   1.000
_cell.angle_alpha   90.00
_cell.angle_beta   90.00
_cell.angle_gamma   90.00
#
_symmetry.space_group_name_H-M   'P 1'
#
loop_
_entity.id
_entity.type
_entity.pdbx_description
1 polymer ?
#
loop_
_entity_poly.entity_id
_entity_poly.type
_entity_poly.pdbx_seq_one_letter_code
_entity_poly.pdbx_strand_id
1 'polypeptide(L)'
;MKKMSLVVCLAVALLAGCASHQRPDHGQPHSVILHERPLVSVKGEIISVSPEPLVFLKVERDVRIRWVLPQGLTFPDNGIVIEGQVMDPTKRGEPLRPGPEAPKVVGPINREQQEVVDCRVGADRQTFTCLNRNTKPGYYRYTIRVLKDGKLLPPYDPGIMNME
;
A
#
# COMPACT_ATOMS: atom_id res chain seq x y z
N MET A 1 -81.86 24.12 26.87
CA MET A 1 -81.87 24.03 25.39
C MET A 1 -80.83 24.98 24.81
N LYS A 2 -79.69 24.48 24.31
CA LYS A 2 -78.90 25.09 23.22
C LYS A 2 -77.65 24.25 22.89
N LYS A 3 -77.84 23.41 21.87
CA LYS A 3 -76.94 22.99 20.78
C LYS A 3 -75.44 22.82 21.09
N MET A 4 -75.02 21.56 21.21
CA MET A 4 -73.68 21.09 20.84
C MET A 4 -73.42 21.34 19.35
N SER A 5 -72.23 21.83 19.02
CA SER A 5 -71.71 21.81 17.64
C SER A 5 -70.29 21.24 17.66
N LEU A 6 -70.14 20.27 16.78
CA LEU A 6 -68.97 19.44 16.48
C LEU A 6 -67.92 20.27 15.75
N VAL A 7 -66.63 20.13 16.11
CA VAL A 7 -65.53 20.54 15.23
C VAL A 7 -64.54 19.38 15.13
N VAL A 8 -64.44 18.87 13.90
CA VAL A 8 -63.50 17.87 13.41
C VAL A 8 -62.23 18.60 12.97
N CYS A 9 -61.05 18.09 13.34
CA CYS A 9 -59.80 18.43 12.68
C CYS A 9 -59.03 17.14 12.41
N LEU A 10 -59.13 16.66 11.17
CA LEU A 10 -58.41 15.53 10.63
C LEU A 10 -57.08 16.07 10.07
N ALA A 11 -55.97 15.82 10.75
CA ALA A 11 -54.64 16.18 10.27
C ALA A 11 -54.12 15.09 9.32
N VAL A 12 -54.04 15.39 8.03
CA VAL A 12 -53.41 14.52 7.02
C VAL A 12 -51.93 14.89 6.95
N ALA A 13 -51.06 14.02 7.48
CA ALA A 13 -49.62 14.16 7.37
C ALA A 13 -49.16 13.73 5.95
N LEU A 14 -48.61 14.68 5.20
CA LEU A 14 -47.97 14.45 3.90
C LEU A 14 -46.61 13.78 4.12
N LEU A 15 -46.48 12.53 3.68
CA LEU A 15 -45.20 11.81 3.60
C LEU A 15 -44.40 12.35 2.40
N ALA A 16 -43.57 13.36 2.64
CA ALA A 16 -42.54 13.78 1.70
C ALA A 16 -41.39 12.76 1.71
N GLY A 17 -41.45 11.78 0.81
CA GLY A 17 -40.35 10.87 0.52
C GLY A 17 -39.20 11.60 -0.15
N CYS A 18 -38.19 12.00 0.63
CA CYS A 18 -36.90 12.39 0.09
C CYS A 18 -36.18 11.15 -0.40
N ALA A 19 -36.32 10.82 -1.68
CA ALA A 19 -35.40 9.92 -2.36
C ALA A 19 -34.05 10.63 -2.50
N SER A 20 -33.28 10.64 -1.41
CA SER A 20 -31.87 11.01 -1.45
C SER A 20 -31.15 9.89 -2.19
N HIS A 21 -31.02 10.05 -3.50
CA HIS A 21 -30.15 9.24 -4.32
C HIS A 21 -28.72 9.53 -3.87
N GLN A 22 -28.22 8.71 -2.94
CA GLN A 22 -26.81 8.66 -2.62
C GLN A 22 -26.08 8.33 -3.93
N ARG A 23 -25.40 9.34 -4.49
CA ARG A 23 -24.36 9.08 -5.48
C ARG A 23 -23.39 8.10 -4.83
N PRO A 24 -22.98 7.02 -5.51
CA PRO A 24 -21.88 6.21 -5.02
C PRO A 24 -20.69 7.15 -4.90
N ASP A 25 -20.27 7.39 -3.68
CA ASP A 25 -18.97 7.95 -3.38
C ASP A 25 -17.98 7.04 -4.12
N HIS A 26 -17.24 7.59 -5.09
CA HIS A 26 -16.15 6.88 -5.74
C HIS A 26 -15.02 6.76 -4.71
N GLY A 27 -15.25 5.91 -3.70
CA GLY A 27 -14.27 5.52 -2.71
C GLY A 27 -13.03 5.07 -3.45
N GLN A 28 -11.88 5.58 -3.04
CA GLN A 28 -10.59 5.19 -3.60
C GLN A 28 -10.54 3.66 -3.72
N PRO A 29 -10.10 3.11 -4.86
CA PRO A 29 -10.08 1.67 -5.05
C PRO A 29 -9.32 1.02 -3.89
N HIS A 30 -9.95 0.06 -3.20
CA HIS A 30 -9.36 -0.63 -2.05
C HIS A 30 -7.95 -1.21 -2.34
N SER A 31 -7.61 -1.46 -3.60
CA SER A 31 -6.28 -1.90 -4.03
C SER A 31 -5.17 -0.89 -3.74
N VAL A 32 -5.46 0.42 -3.88
CA VAL A 32 -4.50 1.52 -3.62
C VAL A 32 -3.98 1.41 -2.18
N ILE A 33 -4.90 1.27 -1.22
CA ILE A 33 -4.56 1.22 0.22
C ILE A 33 -3.69 0.01 0.56
N LEU A 34 -3.89 -1.14 -0.11
CA LEU A 34 -3.16 -2.38 0.20
C LEU A 34 -1.69 -2.31 -0.24
N HIS A 35 -1.38 -1.65 -1.36
CA HIS A 35 0.00 -1.48 -1.80
C HIS A 35 0.75 -0.40 -1.02
N GLU A 36 0.05 0.64 -0.55
CA GLU A 36 0.60 1.66 0.34
C GLU A 36 0.89 1.14 1.75
N ARG A 37 0.08 0.18 2.22
CA ARG A 37 0.15 -0.38 3.58
C ARG A 37 0.15 -1.89 3.53
N PRO A 38 1.22 -2.51 3.00
CA PRO A 38 1.27 -3.94 2.88
C PRO A 38 1.30 -4.62 4.25
N LEU A 39 0.67 -5.78 4.32
CA LEU A 39 0.69 -6.65 5.48
C LEU A 39 2.05 -7.36 5.54
N VAL A 40 2.77 -7.18 6.65
CA VAL A 40 3.93 -8.00 6.99
C VAL A 40 3.48 -9.10 7.95
N SER A 41 3.81 -10.35 7.62
CA SER A 41 3.54 -11.49 8.48
C SER A 41 4.84 -12.24 8.77
N VAL A 42 4.93 -12.81 9.97
CA VAL A 42 6.05 -13.68 10.35
C VAL A 42 5.50 -14.97 10.94
N LYS A 43 5.83 -16.10 10.32
CA LYS A 43 5.46 -17.44 10.80
C LYS A 43 6.73 -18.26 11.02
N GLY A 44 7.03 -18.55 12.29
CA GLY A 44 8.32 -19.13 12.66
C GLY A 44 9.44 -18.11 12.43
N GLU A 45 10.38 -18.43 11.53
CA GLU A 45 11.45 -17.53 11.08
C GLU A 45 11.21 -17.00 9.64
N ILE A 46 10.06 -17.28 9.04
CA ILE A 46 9.74 -16.89 7.67
C ILE A 46 8.98 -15.56 7.68
N ILE A 47 9.52 -14.57 6.97
CA ILE A 47 8.87 -13.29 6.70
C ILE A 47 8.07 -13.41 5.39
N SER A 48 6.88 -12.82 5.34
CA SER A 48 6.14 -12.60 4.09
C SER A 48 5.53 -11.20 4.05
N VAL A 49 5.32 -10.70 2.83
CA VAL A 49 4.68 -9.42 2.56
C VAL A 49 3.49 -9.66 1.62
N SER A 50 2.36 -9.02 1.88
CA SER A 50 1.17 -9.11 1.02
C SER A 50 0.51 -7.74 0.87
N PRO A 51 0.17 -7.29 -0.35
CA PRO A 51 0.41 -7.97 -1.62
C PRO A 51 1.90 -8.02 -2.01
N GLU A 52 2.26 -8.95 -2.89
CA GLU A 52 3.59 -9.01 -3.49
C GLU A 52 3.48 -9.32 -5.00
N PRO A 53 4.12 -8.52 -5.87
CA PRO A 53 4.81 -7.26 -5.56
C PRO A 53 3.84 -6.16 -5.09
N LEU A 54 4.38 -5.09 -4.51
CA LEU A 54 3.64 -3.84 -4.38
C LEU A 54 3.48 -3.23 -5.76
N VAL A 55 2.26 -2.84 -6.15
CA VAL A 55 1.97 -2.33 -7.50
C VAL A 55 1.38 -0.94 -7.36
N PHE A 56 1.96 0.01 -8.09
CA PHE A 56 1.51 1.39 -8.15
C PHE A 56 1.27 1.78 -9.61
N LEU A 57 0.06 2.23 -9.91
CA LEU A 57 -0.34 2.80 -11.18
C LEU A 57 0.27 4.19 -11.34
N LYS A 58 0.54 4.62 -12.58
CA LYS A 58 1.16 5.93 -12.87
C LYS A 58 0.46 7.15 -12.25
N VAL A 59 -0.84 7.04 -11.99
CA VAL A 59 -1.64 8.10 -11.37
C VAL A 59 -1.32 8.27 -9.87
N GLU A 60 -0.74 7.25 -9.23
CA GLU A 60 -0.40 7.21 -7.81
C GLU A 60 1.01 7.75 -7.59
N ARG A 61 1.17 9.08 -7.55
CA ARG A 61 2.47 9.76 -7.36
C ARG A 61 2.77 10.03 -5.89
N ASP A 62 4.06 10.13 -5.56
CA ASP A 62 4.56 10.51 -4.23
C ASP A 62 3.92 9.73 -3.08
N VAL A 63 3.77 8.43 -3.30
CA VAL A 63 3.10 7.50 -2.39
C VAL A 63 4.02 7.17 -1.22
N ARG A 64 3.52 7.33 0.01
CA ARG A 64 4.25 6.93 1.21
C ARG A 64 3.90 5.50 1.59
N ILE A 65 4.77 4.57 1.21
CA ILE A 65 4.64 3.17 1.58
C ILE A 65 4.98 3.02 3.06
N ARG A 66 4.13 2.33 3.82
CA ARG A 66 4.26 2.10 5.25
C ARG A 66 4.11 0.62 5.58
N TRP A 67 5.21 0.02 6.04
CA TRP A 67 5.20 -1.31 6.62
C TRP A 67 5.00 -1.20 8.14
N VAL A 68 4.16 -2.08 8.68
CA VAL A 68 3.94 -2.22 10.13
C VAL A 68 4.15 -3.68 10.49
N LEU A 69 5.02 -3.92 11.47
CA LEU A 69 5.27 -5.28 11.96
C LEU A 69 4.20 -5.72 12.96
N PRO A 70 3.92 -7.03 13.02
CA PRO A 70 3.20 -7.62 14.14
C PRO A 70 3.88 -7.33 15.48
N GLN A 71 3.10 -7.37 16.56
CA GLN A 71 3.61 -7.14 17.93
C GLN A 71 4.74 -8.12 18.28
N GLY A 72 5.73 -7.63 19.04
CA GLY A 72 6.90 -8.42 19.46
C GLY A 72 8.03 -8.48 18.44
N LEU A 73 7.84 -7.85 17.27
CA LEU A 73 8.86 -7.73 16.23
C LEU A 73 9.29 -6.27 16.09
N THR A 74 10.53 -6.07 15.64
CA THR A 74 11.06 -4.72 15.36
C THR A 74 11.90 -4.70 14.09
N PHE A 75 11.98 -3.54 13.47
CA PHE A 75 12.92 -3.24 12.40
C PHE A 75 14.29 -2.87 13.00
N PRO A 76 15.42 -3.36 12.44
CA PRO A 76 16.71 -2.70 12.58
C PRO A 76 16.68 -1.33 11.85
N ASP A 77 17.72 -0.51 11.99
CA ASP A 77 17.74 0.83 11.36
C ASP A 77 17.65 0.75 9.83
N ASN A 78 18.22 -0.32 9.26
CA ASN A 78 18.10 -0.72 7.86
C ASN A 78 17.02 -1.80 7.64
N GLY A 79 15.89 -1.68 8.32
CA GLY A 79 14.77 -2.63 8.25
C GLY A 79 14.18 -2.83 6.87
N ILE A 80 14.18 -1.80 6.03
CA ILE A 80 13.89 -1.88 4.59
C ILE A 80 15.08 -1.27 3.85
N VAL A 81 15.66 -2.03 2.92
CA VAL A 81 16.75 -1.58 2.05
C VAL A 81 16.26 -1.66 0.62
N ILE A 82 16.20 -0.54 -0.09
CA ILE A 82 15.93 -0.55 -1.53
C ILE A 82 17.21 -0.99 -2.24
N GLU A 83 17.24 -2.22 -2.71
CA GLU A 83 18.40 -2.77 -3.40
C GLU A 83 18.64 -2.06 -4.73
N GLY A 84 17.55 -1.71 -5.44
CA GLY A 84 17.60 -0.86 -6.62
C GLY A 84 16.59 -1.25 -7.69
N GLN A 85 16.71 -0.61 -8.85
CA GLN A 85 15.91 -0.93 -10.04
C GLN A 85 16.50 -2.14 -10.77
N VAL A 86 15.66 -3.11 -11.10
CA VAL A 86 16.07 -4.25 -11.92
C VAL A 86 16.21 -3.81 -13.36
N MET A 87 17.34 -4.13 -13.96
CA MET A 87 17.66 -3.86 -15.36
C MET A 87 17.33 -5.09 -16.20
N ASP A 88 16.93 -4.87 -17.46
CA ASP A 88 16.65 -5.94 -18.41
C ASP A 88 17.97 -6.68 -18.73
N PRO A 89 18.08 -8.00 -18.44
CA PRO A 89 19.31 -8.73 -18.69
C PRO A 89 19.61 -8.92 -20.18
N THR A 90 18.62 -8.72 -21.05
CA THR A 90 18.73 -8.87 -22.51
C THR A 90 19.03 -7.55 -23.21
N LYS A 91 18.83 -6.41 -22.53
CA LYS A 91 19.00 -5.06 -23.10
C LYS A 91 19.90 -4.20 -22.24
N ARG A 92 21.03 -3.81 -22.80
CA ARG A 92 22.06 -3.07 -22.07
C ARG A 92 21.55 -1.68 -21.65
N GLY A 93 21.49 -1.45 -20.34
CA GLY A 93 21.18 -0.14 -19.76
C GLY A 93 19.69 0.22 -19.76
N GLU A 94 18.80 -0.69 -20.16
CA GLU A 94 17.36 -0.48 -20.07
C GLU A 94 16.79 -1.06 -18.77
N PRO A 95 15.90 -0.33 -18.06
CA PRO A 95 15.15 -0.91 -16.96
C PRO A 95 14.28 -2.08 -17.40
N LEU A 96 14.10 -3.06 -16.51
CA LEU A 96 13.14 -4.12 -16.71
C LEU A 96 11.72 -3.52 -16.77
N ARG A 97 10.97 -3.86 -17.82
CA ARG A 97 9.58 -3.43 -17.96
C ARG A 97 8.72 -4.01 -16.82
N PRO A 98 7.85 -3.21 -16.19
CA PRO A 98 6.92 -3.72 -15.20
C PRO A 98 5.91 -4.67 -15.85
N GLY A 99 5.49 -5.70 -15.11
CA GLY A 99 4.50 -6.67 -15.57
C GLY A 99 4.57 -8.00 -14.80
N PRO A 100 3.66 -8.94 -15.09
CA PRO A 100 3.52 -10.19 -14.33
C PRO A 100 4.78 -11.07 -14.27
N GLU A 101 5.64 -10.96 -15.29
CA GLU A 101 6.88 -11.75 -15.36
C GLU A 101 8.07 -11.08 -14.65
N ALA A 102 7.98 -9.77 -14.36
CA ALA A 102 9.10 -9.03 -13.79
C ALA A 102 9.63 -9.60 -12.46
N PRO A 103 8.78 -10.08 -11.52
CA PRO A 103 9.25 -10.70 -10.28
C PRO A 103 10.09 -11.97 -10.47
N LYS A 104 10.00 -12.63 -11.63
CA LYS A 104 10.75 -13.86 -11.93
C LYS A 104 12.12 -13.57 -12.54
N VAL A 105 12.37 -12.33 -12.95
CA VAL A 105 13.60 -11.95 -13.65
C VAL A 105 14.71 -11.66 -12.64
N VAL A 106 15.83 -12.37 -12.81
CA VAL A 106 17.08 -12.06 -12.12
C VAL A 106 17.96 -11.28 -13.08
N GLY A 107 18.08 -9.97 -12.85
CA GLY A 107 18.87 -9.06 -13.68
C GLY A 107 19.83 -8.20 -12.86
N PRO A 108 20.70 -7.42 -13.53
CA PRO A 108 21.53 -6.42 -12.86
C PRO A 108 20.67 -5.41 -12.08
N ILE A 109 21.21 -4.89 -10.98
CA ILE A 109 20.52 -3.91 -10.14
C ILE A 109 21.19 -2.55 -10.30
N ASN A 110 20.41 -1.54 -10.71
CA ASN A 110 20.80 -0.14 -10.64
C ASN A 110 20.46 0.43 -9.26
N ARG A 111 21.49 0.61 -8.43
CA ARG A 111 21.37 1.16 -7.06
C ARG A 111 21.16 2.67 -7.02
N GLU A 112 21.44 3.38 -8.12
CA GLU A 112 21.32 4.84 -8.22
C GLU A 112 19.90 5.31 -8.58
N GLN A 113 18.91 4.42 -8.46
CA GLN A 113 17.50 4.76 -8.66
C GLN A 113 17.05 5.87 -7.69
N GLN A 114 16.12 6.71 -8.13
CA GLN A 114 15.60 7.85 -7.35
C GLN A 114 14.08 7.81 -7.19
N GLU A 115 13.49 6.63 -7.37
CA GLU A 115 12.04 6.42 -7.40
C GLU A 115 11.52 6.05 -6.01
N VAL A 116 12.20 5.13 -5.31
CA VAL A 116 11.90 4.79 -3.92
C VAL A 116 13.00 5.36 -3.01
N VAL A 117 12.66 6.40 -2.26
CA VAL A 117 13.61 7.24 -1.50
C VAL A 117 13.10 7.51 -0.08
N ASP A 118 13.86 8.28 0.71
CA ASP A 118 13.46 8.76 2.04
C ASP A 118 13.04 7.66 3.03
N CYS A 119 13.64 6.48 2.87
CA CYS A 119 13.41 5.31 3.69
C CYS A 119 13.90 5.51 5.13
N ARG A 120 13.01 5.31 6.10
CA ARG A 120 13.28 5.57 7.52
C ARG A 120 12.45 4.68 8.44
N VAL A 121 13.09 4.19 9.49
CA VAL A 121 12.45 3.50 10.62
C VAL A 121 11.73 4.50 11.51
N GLY A 122 10.54 4.14 12.00
CA GLY A 122 9.81 4.90 13.01
C GLY A 122 10.48 4.82 14.38
N ALA A 123 10.21 5.80 15.24
CA ALA A 123 10.72 5.80 16.62
C ALA A 123 10.27 4.57 17.43
N ASP A 124 9.11 4.01 17.08
CA ASP A 124 8.56 2.77 17.65
C ASP A 124 9.32 1.50 17.23
N ARG A 125 10.20 1.61 16.22
CA ARG A 125 10.84 0.49 15.50
C ARG A 125 9.87 -0.58 14.97
N GLN A 126 8.56 -0.35 15.00
CA GLN A 126 7.54 -1.25 14.46
C GLN A 126 7.03 -0.77 13.11
N THR A 127 7.22 0.52 12.81
CA THR A 127 6.87 1.13 11.53
C THR A 127 8.13 1.37 10.71
N PHE A 128 8.07 1.14 9.39
CA PHE A 128 9.06 1.60 8.43
C PHE A 128 8.35 2.31 7.29
N THR A 129 8.93 3.41 6.78
CA THR A 129 8.33 4.16 5.68
C THR A 129 9.33 4.49 4.60
N CYS A 130 8.90 4.49 3.34
CA CYS A 130 9.64 5.01 2.19
C CYS A 130 8.70 5.87 1.33
N LEU A 131 9.25 6.84 0.60
CA LEU A 131 8.54 7.60 -0.42
C LEU A 131 8.78 6.96 -1.78
N ASN A 132 7.74 6.46 -2.43
CA ASN A 132 7.76 6.09 -3.84
C ASN A 132 7.25 7.28 -4.67
N ARG A 133 8.17 7.98 -5.33
CA ARG A 133 7.82 9.08 -6.26
C ARG A 133 6.95 8.58 -7.40
N ASN A 134 7.17 7.33 -7.81
CA ASN A 134 6.50 6.68 -8.92
C ASN A 134 6.50 7.57 -10.17
N THR A 135 7.63 8.24 -10.45
CA THR A 135 7.83 9.12 -11.61
C THR A 135 8.13 8.35 -12.89
N LYS A 136 8.77 7.19 -12.78
CA LYS A 136 9.15 6.31 -13.89
C LYS A 136 8.68 4.87 -13.68
N PRO A 137 8.23 4.18 -14.75
CA PRO A 137 7.89 2.78 -14.68
C PRO A 137 9.13 1.92 -14.41
N GLY A 138 8.93 0.77 -13.78
CA GLY A 138 9.99 -0.20 -13.54
C GLY A 138 9.70 -1.16 -12.41
N TYR A 139 10.55 -2.17 -12.29
CA TYR A 139 10.54 -3.12 -11.19
C TYR A 139 11.75 -2.89 -10.26
N TYR A 140 11.49 -2.77 -8.97
CA TYR A 140 12.50 -2.48 -7.94
C TYR A 140 12.50 -3.60 -6.92
N ARG A 141 13.69 -4.02 -6.49
CA ARG A 141 13.84 -4.99 -5.40
C ARG A 141 14.16 -4.26 -4.12
N TYR A 142 13.61 -4.77 -3.02
CA TYR A 142 13.98 -4.32 -1.69
C TYR A 142 14.12 -5.52 -0.76
N THR A 143 14.96 -5.39 0.25
CA THR A 143 15.11 -6.37 1.31
C THR A 143 14.37 -5.89 2.55
N ILE A 144 13.54 -6.76 3.14
CA ILE A 144 12.96 -6.58 4.47
C ILE A 144 13.74 -7.39 5.52
N ARG A 145 14.12 -6.72 6.61
CA ARG A 145 14.87 -7.26 7.74
C ARG A 145 14.08 -7.06 9.01
N VAL A 146 13.89 -8.13 9.78
CA VAL A 146 13.07 -8.11 11.00
C VAL A 146 13.85 -8.76 12.14
N LEU A 147 13.80 -8.12 13.30
CA LEU A 147 14.28 -8.66 14.56
C LEU A 147 13.13 -9.30 15.32
N LYS A 148 13.36 -10.50 15.84
CA LYS A 148 12.50 -11.18 16.80
C LYS A 148 13.34 -11.47 18.04
N ASP A 149 12.93 -10.91 19.19
CA ASP A 149 13.68 -11.01 20.45
C ASP A 149 15.15 -10.56 20.31
N GLY A 150 15.38 -9.52 19.49
CA GLY A 150 16.72 -8.98 19.19
C GLY A 150 17.54 -9.80 18.18
N LYS A 151 17.09 -11.00 17.77
CA LYS A 151 17.75 -11.81 16.74
C LYS A 151 17.22 -11.45 15.36
N LEU A 152 18.13 -11.24 14.41
CA LEU A 152 17.79 -11.04 13.01
C LEU A 152 17.27 -12.34 12.38
N LEU A 153 16.06 -12.28 11.82
CA LEU A 153 15.49 -13.35 11.02
C LEU A 153 16.13 -13.37 9.61
N PRO A 154 16.10 -14.51 8.90
CA PRO A 154 16.46 -14.55 7.49
C PRO A 154 15.71 -13.46 6.70
N PRO A 155 16.41 -12.63 5.91
CA PRO A 155 15.79 -11.54 5.17
C PRO A 155 14.88 -12.07 4.06
N TYR A 156 13.96 -11.22 3.61
CA TYR A 156 13.08 -11.50 2.47
C TYR A 156 13.19 -10.38 1.44
N ASP A 157 13.16 -10.73 0.15
CA ASP A 157 13.47 -9.81 -0.96
C ASP A 157 12.30 -9.60 -1.94
N PRO A 158 11.18 -8.99 -1.51
CA PRO A 158 10.03 -8.69 -2.34
C PRO A 158 10.29 -7.56 -3.37
N GLY A 159 9.29 -7.32 -4.21
CA GLY A 159 9.34 -6.32 -5.27
C GLY A 159 8.36 -5.15 -5.10
N ILE A 160 8.72 -4.01 -5.70
CA ILE A 160 7.87 -2.86 -5.97
C ILE A 160 7.79 -2.70 -7.49
N MET A 161 6.60 -2.42 -8.01
CA MET A 161 6.31 -2.30 -9.43
C MET A 161 5.58 -0.99 -9.69
N ASN A 162 6.25 -0.09 -10.41
CA ASN A 162 5.68 1.13 -10.92
C ASN A 162 5.21 0.88 -12.35
N MET A 163 3.91 0.95 -12.58
CA MET A 163 3.28 0.70 -13.88
C MET A 163 3.34 1.93 -14.80
N GLU A 164 3.15 1.72 -16.11
CA GLU A 164 3.15 2.75 -17.17
C GLU A 164 1.94 3.69 -17.21
#